data_AF-A0A1F9FQC0-F1
#
_entry.id   AF-A0A1F9FQC0-F1
#
_cell.length_a   1.000
_cell.length_b   1.000
_cell.length_c   1.000
_cell.angle_alpha   90.00
_cell.angle_beta   90.00
_cell.angle_gamma   90.00
#
_symmetry.space_group_name_H-M   'P 1'
#
loop_
_entity.id
_entity.type
_entity.pdbx_description
1 polymer ?
#
loop_
_entity_poly.entity_id
_entity_poly.type
_entity_poly.pdbx_seq_one_letter_code
_entity_poly.pdbx_strand_id
1 'polypeptide(L)'
;MLAVACAAAFACKEAPPPPPPPPPPVPTAAEVDVTATDDERRCAADADCALATVDCCGCNALGKQTGVRKDKLVALTDRRRPICGTIACAQGMSDDPSCVATRAVCRDGSCVAETAGARPQGVGVGKITD
;
A
#
# COMPACT_ATOMS: atom_id res chain seq x y z
N MET A 1 -48.69 50.87 -29.22
CA MET A 1 -47.68 51.71 -29.90
C MET A 1 -46.58 51.94 -28.87
N LEU A 2 -45.44 51.26 -28.91
CA LEU A 2 -44.41 51.34 -29.94
C LEU A 2 -43.65 50.01 -29.99
N ALA A 3 -43.49 49.45 -31.19
CA ALA A 3 -42.56 48.38 -31.46
C ALA A 3 -41.15 48.98 -31.57
N VAL A 4 -40.15 48.37 -30.93
CA VAL A 4 -38.75 48.59 -31.27
C VAL A 4 -38.21 47.24 -31.76
N ALA A 5 -38.09 47.17 -33.08
CA ALA A 5 -37.33 46.14 -33.77
C ALA A 5 -35.83 46.41 -33.58
N CYS A 6 -35.09 45.42 -33.11
CA CYS A 6 -33.66 45.35 -33.33
C CYS A 6 -33.39 44.13 -34.23
N ALA A 7 -33.37 44.40 -35.53
CA ALA A 7 -32.86 43.51 -36.55
C ALA A 7 -31.34 43.69 -36.62
N ALA A 8 -30.58 42.68 -36.21
CA ALA A 8 -29.21 42.44 -36.66
C ALA A 8 -28.84 41.01 -36.28
N ALA A 9 -28.52 40.20 -37.28
CA ALA A 9 -28.07 38.83 -37.12
C ALA A 9 -26.74 38.79 -36.37
N PHE A 10 -26.80 38.68 -35.04
CA PHE A 10 -25.67 38.26 -34.23
C PHE A 10 -25.43 36.77 -34.47
N ALA A 11 -24.62 36.47 -35.48
CA ALA A 11 -23.81 35.27 -35.46
C ALA A 11 -22.77 35.42 -34.33
N CYS A 12 -23.24 35.34 -33.07
CA CYS A 12 -22.37 35.04 -31.94
C CYS A 12 -21.91 33.60 -32.13
N LYS A 13 -20.80 33.46 -32.87
CA LYS A 13 -20.02 32.24 -32.87
C LYS A 13 -19.41 32.16 -31.48
N GLU A 14 -20.13 31.49 -30.58
CA GLU A 14 -19.67 31.19 -29.23
C GLU A 14 -18.26 30.64 -29.35
N ALA A 15 -17.28 31.39 -28.84
CA ALA A 15 -15.91 30.92 -28.83
C ALA A 15 -15.92 29.56 -28.11
N PRO A 16 -15.25 28.52 -28.65
CA PRO A 16 -15.20 27.25 -27.97
C PRO A 16 -14.73 27.50 -26.54
N PRO A 17 -15.36 26.86 -25.54
CA PRO A 17 -15.02 27.09 -24.15
C PRO A 17 -13.49 26.93 -24.00
N PRO A 18 -12.84 27.82 -23.23
CA PRO A 18 -11.40 27.72 -23.04
C PRO A 18 -11.07 26.29 -22.58
N PRO A 19 -9.97 25.71 -23.08
CA PRO A 19 -9.59 24.37 -22.68
C PRO A 19 -9.56 24.31 -21.14
N PRO A 20 -10.07 23.22 -20.54
CA PRO A 20 -10.04 23.08 -19.10
C PRO A 20 -8.60 23.30 -18.61
N PRO A 21 -8.42 23.99 -17.48
CA PRO A 21 -7.08 24.21 -16.93
C PRO A 21 -6.39 22.85 -16.76
N PRO A 22 -5.08 22.76 -17.06
CA PRO A 22 -4.34 21.53 -16.85
C PRO A 22 -4.53 21.09 -15.40
N PRO A 23 -4.72 19.77 -15.17
CA PRO A 23 -4.83 19.26 -13.81
C PRO A 23 -3.61 19.73 -13.00
N PRO A 24 -3.80 20.10 -11.72
CA PRO A 24 -2.68 20.44 -10.86
C PRO A 24 -1.67 19.28 -10.91
N PRO A 25 -0.35 19.57 -10.88
CA PRO A 25 0.65 18.53 -10.77
C PRO A 25 0.29 17.68 -9.55
N VAL A 26 -0.05 16.41 -9.78
CA VAL A 26 -0.12 15.42 -8.71
C VAL A 26 1.22 15.49 -8.00
N PRO A 27 1.26 15.58 -6.66
CA PRO A 27 2.52 15.51 -5.94
C PRO A 27 3.23 14.26 -6.44
N THR A 28 4.37 14.45 -7.10
CA THR A 28 5.28 13.39 -7.46
C THR A 28 5.49 12.62 -6.17
N ALA A 29 5.08 11.35 -6.13
CA ALA A 29 5.21 10.51 -4.96
C ALA A 29 6.69 10.46 -4.60
N ALA A 30 7.13 11.40 -3.77
CA ALA A 30 8.43 11.40 -3.13
C ALA A 30 8.36 10.22 -2.19
N GLU A 31 8.64 9.03 -2.75
CA GLU A 31 8.89 7.74 -2.13
C GLU A 31 8.41 7.71 -0.68
N VAL A 32 7.10 7.88 -0.49
CA VAL A 32 6.53 7.80 0.84
C VAL A 32 6.61 6.32 1.12
N ASP A 33 7.64 5.93 1.85
CA ASP A 33 7.86 4.56 2.22
C ASP A 33 6.68 4.15 3.11
N VAL A 34 5.68 3.53 2.45
CA VAL A 34 4.48 2.98 3.09
C VAL A 34 4.85 1.77 3.95
N THR A 35 6.11 1.34 3.91
CA THR A 35 6.59 0.19 4.63
C THR A 35 6.78 0.48 6.12
N ALA A 36 6.86 -0.61 6.90
CA ALA A 36 7.09 -0.54 8.32
C ALA A 36 8.56 -0.20 8.56
N THR A 37 8.79 0.88 9.28
CA THR A 37 10.12 1.32 9.70
C THR A 37 10.75 0.30 10.66
N ASP A 38 12.07 0.35 10.83
CA ASP A 38 12.77 -0.54 11.76
C ASP A 38 12.23 -0.42 13.19
N ASP A 39 11.89 0.79 13.64
CA ASP A 39 11.32 1.00 14.99
C ASP A 39 9.91 0.41 15.16
N GLU A 40 9.16 0.27 14.08
CA GLU A 40 7.85 -0.39 14.07
C GLU A 40 7.98 -1.91 14.02
N ARG A 41 9.12 -2.43 13.53
CA ARG A 41 9.42 -3.86 13.54
C ARG A 41 10.17 -4.31 14.78
N ARG A 42 10.83 -3.43 15.52
CA ARG A 42 11.58 -3.79 16.73
C ARG A 42 10.69 -4.46 17.78
N CYS A 43 11.14 -5.59 18.32
CA CYS A 43 10.44 -6.37 19.33
C CYS A 43 11.40 -6.92 20.40
N ALA A 44 10.85 -7.27 21.56
CA ALA A 44 11.58 -7.99 22.60
C ALA A 44 11.13 -9.46 22.70
N ALA A 45 9.85 -9.73 22.42
CA ALA A 45 9.27 -11.07 22.43
C ALA A 45 8.26 -11.27 21.29
N ASP A 46 7.98 -12.53 20.94
CA ASP A 46 6.96 -12.91 19.94
C ASP A 46 5.58 -12.32 20.27
N ALA A 47 5.28 -12.20 21.56
CA ALA A 47 4.04 -11.61 22.05
C ALA A 47 3.88 -10.13 21.68
N ASP A 48 4.97 -9.43 21.36
CA ASP A 48 4.94 -8.02 20.92
C ASP A 48 4.59 -7.89 19.45
N CYS A 49 4.70 -8.97 18.66
CA CYS A 49 4.54 -8.95 17.22
C CYS A 49 3.11 -9.29 16.80
N ALA A 50 2.62 -8.59 15.78
CA ALA A 50 1.40 -8.88 15.06
C ALA A 50 1.65 -8.86 13.56
N LEU A 51 0.90 -9.68 12.82
CA LEU A 51 0.85 -9.57 11.37
C LEU A 51 0.04 -8.33 11.00
N ALA A 52 0.61 -7.52 10.12
CA ALA A 52 -0.06 -6.38 9.53
C ALA A 52 0.14 -6.40 8.02
N THR A 53 -0.91 -6.01 7.29
CA THR A 53 -0.76 -5.70 5.88
C THR A 53 -0.02 -4.38 5.79
N VAL A 54 1.25 -4.40 5.38
CA VAL A 54 2.11 -3.21 5.34
C VAL A 54 2.21 -2.59 3.94
N ASP A 55 1.63 -3.27 2.95
CA ASP A 55 1.28 -2.65 1.68
C ASP A 55 -0.16 -2.17 1.67
N CYS A 56 -0.45 -1.18 0.83
CA CYS A 56 -1.82 -0.68 0.71
C CYS A 56 -2.78 -1.77 0.22
N CYS A 57 -2.23 -2.79 -0.43
CA CYS A 57 -2.95 -3.93 -0.92
C CYS A 57 -2.74 -5.12 0.02
N GLY A 58 -3.83 -5.84 0.30
CA GLY A 58 -3.76 -7.11 1.01
C GLY A 58 -3.24 -8.24 0.14
N CYS A 59 -3.09 -9.42 0.75
CA CYS A 59 -2.72 -10.64 0.04
C CYS A 59 -3.68 -11.04 -1.10
N ASN A 60 -4.95 -10.62 -1.01
CA ASN A 60 -5.94 -10.85 -2.08
C ASN A 60 -5.87 -9.80 -3.20
N ALA A 61 -4.88 -8.90 -3.13
CA ALA A 61 -4.72 -7.83 -4.09
C ALA A 61 -3.24 -7.59 -4.44
N LEU A 62 -2.47 -8.68 -4.58
CA LEU A 62 -1.03 -8.70 -4.89
C LEU A 62 -0.12 -7.94 -3.89
N GLY A 63 -0.56 -7.70 -2.66
CA GLY A 63 0.31 -7.14 -1.61
C GLY A 63 0.95 -8.19 -0.71
N LYS A 64 1.66 -7.75 0.33
CA LYS A 64 2.27 -8.62 1.36
C LYS A 64 1.88 -8.22 2.78
N GLN A 65 2.12 -9.14 3.70
CA GLN A 65 2.07 -8.88 5.14
C GLN A 65 3.49 -8.79 5.70
N THR A 66 3.64 -8.13 6.84
CA THR A 66 4.88 -8.23 7.61
C THR A 66 4.57 -8.24 9.10
N GLY A 67 5.56 -8.66 9.88
CA GLY A 67 5.50 -8.53 11.33
C GLY A 67 5.74 -7.08 11.74
N VAL A 68 4.89 -6.56 12.62
CA VAL A 68 5.05 -5.25 13.24
C VAL A 68 4.73 -5.34 14.74
N ARG A 69 5.25 -4.40 15.52
CA ARG A 69 4.97 -4.32 16.94
C ARG A 69 3.52 -3.88 17.18
N LYS A 70 2.83 -4.57 18.09
CA LYS A 70 1.39 -4.40 18.37
C LYS A 70 1.02 -2.97 18.79
N ASP A 71 1.84 -2.35 19.63
CA ASP A 71 1.67 -0.97 20.10
C ASP A 71 1.78 0.07 18.96
N LYS A 72 2.48 -0.26 17.86
CA LYS A 72 2.63 0.61 16.69
C LYS A 72 1.63 0.37 15.58
N LEU A 73 0.83 -0.70 15.68
CA LEU A 73 -0.10 -1.08 14.63
C LEU A 73 -1.13 0.02 14.29
N VAL A 74 -1.62 0.72 15.32
CA VAL A 74 -2.57 1.84 15.16
C VAL A 74 -1.90 3.01 14.44
N ALA A 75 -0.73 3.44 14.93
CA ALA A 75 0.02 4.53 14.32
C ALA A 75 0.40 4.24 12.86
N LEU A 76 0.81 3.01 12.55
CA LEU A 76 1.11 2.56 11.20
C LEU A 76 -0.14 2.60 10.31
N THR A 77 -1.27 2.13 10.82
CA THR A 77 -2.55 2.12 10.08
C THR A 77 -3.03 3.54 9.79
N ASP A 78 -2.96 4.43 10.78
CA ASP A 78 -3.37 5.83 10.65
C ASP A 78 -2.48 6.59 9.67
N ARG A 79 -1.16 6.36 9.70
CA ARG A 79 -0.21 6.92 8.73
C ARG A 79 -0.55 6.48 7.30
N ARG A 80 -0.96 5.24 7.12
CA ARG A 80 -1.13 4.62 5.80
C ARG A 80 -2.50 4.87 5.21
N ARG A 81 -3.54 5.05 6.03
CA ARG A 81 -4.91 5.32 5.60
C ARG A 81 -5.04 6.40 4.51
N PRO A 82 -4.46 7.62 4.63
CA PRO A 82 -4.61 8.64 3.59
C PRO A 82 -3.88 8.29 2.28
N ILE A 83 -2.79 7.53 2.35
CA ILE A 83 -1.98 7.15 1.18
C ILE A 83 -2.63 5.97 0.45
N CYS A 84 -3.06 4.97 1.20
CA CYS A 84 -3.68 3.77 0.65
C CYS A 84 -5.07 4.03 0.09
N GLY A 85 -5.78 5.06 0.57
CA GLY A 85 -7.08 5.47 0.03
C GLY A 85 -7.03 5.94 -1.43
N THR A 86 -5.86 6.34 -1.95
CA THR A 86 -5.69 6.80 -3.34
C THR A 86 -5.12 5.72 -4.27
N ILE A 87 -4.77 4.54 -3.74
CA ILE A 87 -4.11 3.47 -4.50
C ILE A 87 -5.15 2.42 -4.91
N ALA A 88 -5.26 2.16 -6.21
CA ALA A 88 -6.04 1.05 -6.73
C ALA A 88 -5.22 -0.24 -6.71
N CYS A 89 -5.72 -1.26 -6.01
CA CYS A 89 -5.06 -2.55 -5.95
C CYS A 89 -5.52 -3.47 -7.09
N ALA A 90 -4.57 -4.19 -7.68
CA ALA A 90 -4.86 -5.21 -8.66
C ALA A 90 -5.63 -6.37 -8.01
N GLN A 91 -6.52 -7.01 -8.77
CA GLN A 91 -7.21 -8.21 -8.31
C GLN A 91 -6.27 -9.41 -8.53
N GLY A 92 -5.95 -10.14 -7.46
CA GLY A 92 -5.09 -11.31 -7.56
C GLY A 92 -4.50 -11.73 -6.22
N MET A 93 -4.29 -13.03 -6.05
CA MET A 93 -3.61 -13.56 -4.87
C MET A 93 -2.10 -13.34 -5.00
N SER A 94 -1.48 -12.79 -3.96
CA SER A 94 -0.04 -12.62 -3.89
C SER A 94 0.66 -13.95 -3.65
N ASP A 95 1.75 -14.20 -4.36
CA ASP A 95 2.63 -15.35 -4.16
C ASP A 95 3.67 -15.11 -3.05
N ASP A 96 3.62 -13.95 -2.38
CA ASP A 96 4.56 -13.63 -1.31
C ASP A 96 4.37 -14.59 -0.12
N PRO A 97 5.44 -15.18 0.45
CA PRO A 97 5.32 -16.13 1.55
C PRO A 97 4.64 -15.53 2.78
N SER A 98 4.72 -14.22 3.01
CA SER A 98 4.01 -13.57 4.11
C SER A 98 2.49 -13.73 4.03
N CYS A 99 1.94 -13.99 2.84
CA CYS A 99 0.51 -14.17 2.65
C CYS A 99 -0.03 -15.51 3.13
N VAL A 100 0.86 -16.48 3.38
CA VAL A 100 0.54 -17.73 4.08
C VAL A 100 1.07 -17.71 5.52
N ALA A 101 1.54 -16.56 6.02
CA ALA A 101 1.94 -16.42 7.41
C ALA A 101 0.72 -16.49 8.33
N THR A 102 0.84 -17.26 9.41
CA THR A 102 -0.24 -17.41 10.40
C THR A 102 0.06 -16.65 11.69
N ARG A 103 1.32 -16.27 11.90
CA ARG A 103 1.76 -15.48 13.05
C ARG A 103 2.97 -14.62 12.71
N ALA A 104 3.24 -13.64 13.55
CA ALA A 104 4.49 -12.90 13.55
C ALA A 104 5.31 -13.31 14.77
N VAL A 105 6.61 -13.47 14.61
CA VAL A 105 7.56 -13.84 15.68
C VAL A 105 8.68 -12.82 15.73
N CYS A 106 9.28 -12.66 16.90
CA CYS A 106 10.42 -11.80 17.12
C CYS A 106 11.70 -12.59 16.80
N ARG A 107 12.35 -12.26 15.68
CA ARG A 107 13.61 -12.87 15.27
C ARG A 107 14.67 -11.79 15.16
N ASP A 108 15.79 -11.97 15.87
CA ASP A 108 16.90 -11.02 15.89
C ASP A 108 16.47 -9.58 16.26
N GLY A 109 15.50 -9.47 17.19
CA GLY A 109 14.94 -8.19 17.63
C GLY A 109 14.01 -7.52 16.63
N SER A 110 13.60 -8.21 15.57
CA SER A 110 12.66 -7.71 14.55
C SER A 110 11.47 -8.66 14.35
N CYS A 111 10.27 -8.10 14.24
CA CYS A 111 9.06 -8.84 13.94
C CYS A 111 9.11 -9.32 12.49
N VAL A 112 9.07 -10.63 12.31
CA VAL A 112 9.03 -11.28 11.00
C VAL A 112 7.75 -12.09 10.86
N ALA A 113 7.16 -12.10 9.67
CA ALA A 113 6.04 -12.96 9.36
C ALA A 113 6.52 -14.41 9.25
N GLU A 114 5.95 -15.31 10.06
CA GLU A 114 6.31 -16.72 10.05
C GLU A 114 5.21 -17.54 9.37
N THR A 115 5.61 -18.27 8.34
CA THR A 115 4.73 -19.21 7.64
C THR A 115 4.61 -20.51 8.42
N ALA A 116 3.37 -20.93 8.69
CA ALA A 116 3.09 -22.25 9.24
C ALA A 116 3.42 -23.31 8.18
N GLY A 117 4.70 -23.63 8.03
CA GLY A 117 5.14 -24.59 7.01
C GLY A 117 6.48 -24.29 6.37
N ALA A 118 7.21 -23.25 6.78
CA ALA A 118 8.65 -23.20 6.51
C ALA A 118 9.30 -24.40 7.22
N ARG A 119 9.36 -25.54 6.50
CA ARG A 119 10.22 -26.66 6.87
C ARG A 119 11.57 -26.04 7.19
N PRO A 120 12.20 -26.36 8.33
CA PRO A 120 13.53 -25.85 8.64
C PRO A 120 14.36 -26.10 7.38
N GLN A 121 14.90 -25.03 6.79
CA GLN A 121 15.75 -25.15 5.60
C GLN A 121 16.78 -26.21 5.96
N GLY A 122 16.69 -27.35 5.27
CA GLY A 122 17.34 -28.57 5.70
C GLY A 122 18.78 -28.25 6.06
N VAL A 123 19.13 -28.47 7.34
CA VAL A 123 20.52 -28.50 7.79
C VAL A 123 21.26 -29.33 6.75
N GLY A 124 22.16 -28.69 6.01
CA GLY A 124 22.76 -29.26 4.81
C GLY A 124 23.29 -30.65 5.13
N VAL A 125 22.62 -31.67 4.61
CA VAL A 125 23.14 -33.04 4.67
C VAL A 125 24.36 -33.02 3.76
N GLY A 126 25.53 -32.84 4.36
CA GLY A 126 26.80 -32.85 3.64
C GLY A 126 26.87 -34.11 2.79
N LYS A 127 27.33 -33.95 1.54
CA LYS A 127 27.58 -35.09 0.65
C LYS A 127 28.46 -36.10 1.39
N ILE A 128 27.96 -37.31 1.62
CA ILE A 128 28.81 -38.44 1.98
C ILE A 128 29.55 -38.79 0.68
N THR A 129 30.80 -38.38 0.59
CA THR A 129 31.73 -38.88 -0.42
C THR A 129 32.03 -40.34 -0.11
N ASP A 130 31.73 -41.22 -1.06
CA ASP A 130 32.22 -42.60 -1.12
C ASP A 130 33.69 -42.61 -1.56
#